data_AF-F9EJH1-F1
#
_entry.id   AF-F9EJH1-F1
#
_cell.length_a   1.000
_cell.length_b   1.000
_cell.length_c   1.000
_cell.angle_alpha   90.00
_cell.angle_beta   90.00
_cell.angle_gamma   90.00
#
_symmetry.space_group_name_H-M   'P 1'
#
loop_
_entity.id
_entity.type
_entity.pdbx_description
1 polymer ?
#
loop_
_entity_poly.entity_id
_entity_poly.type
_entity_poly.pdbx_seq_one_letter_code
_entity_poly.pdbx_strand_id
1 'polypeptide(L)' 'MAIINGKYEEINDVNLLDYLIKNKYRIDRVVVDYNGDIVKKSDFEKLI' A
#
# COMPACT_ATOMS: atom_id res chain seq x y z
N MET A 1 6.53 -2.01 -10.76
CA MET A 1 7.59 -2.20 -9.73
C MET A 1 7.53 -1.01 -8.79
N ALA A 2 7.58 -1.25 -7.48
CA ALA A 2 7.55 -0.22 -6.45
C ALA A 2 8.59 -0.51 -5.36
N ILE A 3 9.00 0.53 -4.61
CA ILE A 3 9.83 0.37 -3.42
C ILE A 3 8.90 0.38 -2.21
N ILE A 4 8.80 -0.74 -1.51
CA ILE A 4 7.97 -0.88 -0.31
C ILE A 4 8.89 -1.17 0.86
N ASN A 5 8.90 -0.27 1.84
CA ASN A 5 9.76 -0.37 3.03
C ASN A 5 11.24 -0.64 2.68
N GLY A 6 11.76 0.00 1.62
CA GLY A 6 13.13 -0.14 1.16
C GLY A 6 13.43 -1.39 0.33
N LYS A 7 12.42 -2.23 0.04
CA LYS A 7 12.57 -3.42 -0.82
C LYS A 7 11.90 -3.20 -2.17
N TYR A 8 12.56 -3.65 -3.23
CA TYR A 8 11.96 -3.70 -4.56
C TYR A 8 10.92 -4.81 -4.62
N GLU A 9 9.69 -4.46 -5.01
CA GLU A 9 8.62 -5.43 -5.25
C GLU A 9 7.97 -5.22 -6.62
N GLU A 10 7.69 -6.33 -7.29
CA GLU A 10 6.86 -6.35 -8.49
C GLU A 10 5.39 -6.24 -8.11
N ILE A 11 4.83 -5.03 -8.29
CA ILE A 11 3.41 -4.77 -8.19
C ILE A 11 2.78 -5.00 -9.57
N ASN A 12 1.89 -5.99 -9.66
CA ASN A 12 1.17 -6.35 -10.88
C ASN A 12 -0.30 -5.94 -10.75
N ASP A 13 -0.65 -4.76 -11.28
CA ASP A 13 -2.03 -4.29 -11.48
C ASP A 13 -2.97 -4.47 -10.27
N VAL A 14 -2.47 -4.19 -9.07
CA VAL A 14 -3.21 -4.29 -7.80
C VAL A 14 -3.15 -2.98 -7.03
N ASN A 15 -4.28 -2.51 -6.51
CA ASN A 15 -4.32 -1.32 -5.66
C ASN A 15 -3.65 -1.54 -4.29
N LEU A 16 -3.33 -0.43 -3.62
CA LEU A 16 -2.72 -0.45 -2.29
C LEU A 16 -3.57 -1.26 -1.28
N LEU A 17 -4.90 -1.18 -1.35
CA LEU A 17 -5.76 -1.99 -0.47
C LEU A 17 -5.56 -3.49 -0.72
N ASP A 18 -5.62 -3.92 -1.98
CA ASP A 18 -5.42 -5.31 -2.40
C ASP A 18 -4.04 -5.82 -2.00
N TYR A 19 -3.00 -5.00 -2.20
CA TYR A 19 -1.64 -5.31 -1.76
C TYR A 19 -1.59 -5.56 -0.25
N LEU A 20 -2.17 -4.65 0.54
CA LEU A 20 -2.14 -4.77 2.00
C LEU A 20 -2.91 -6.01 2.50
N ILE A 21 -4.06 -6.31 1.90
CA ILE A 21 -4.85 -7.51 2.22
C ILE A 21 -4.09 -8.79 1.86
N LYS A 22 -3.53 -8.85 0.64
CA LYS A 22 -2.75 -10.00 0.16
C LYS A 22 -1.56 -10.30 1.08
N ASN A 23 -0.91 -9.27 1.59
CA ASN A 23 0.22 -9.37 2.51
C ASN A 23 -0.18 -9.46 3.99
N LYS A 24 -1.47 -9.65 4.29
CA LYS A 24 -2.01 -9.86 5.64
C LYS A 24 -1.73 -8.71 6.62
N TYR A 25 -1.62 -7.49 6.11
CA TYR A 25 -1.56 -6.30 6.96
C TYR A 25 -2.92 -6.04 7.63
N ARG A 26 -2.87 -5.50 8.85
CA ARG A 26 -4.07 -5.10 9.59
C ARG A 26 -4.50 -3.70 9.13
N ILE A 27 -5.40 -3.66 8.14
CA ILE A 27 -5.88 -2.42 7.51
C ILE A 27 -6.49 -1.42 8.52
N ASP A 28 -7.00 -1.92 9.65
CA ASP A 28 -7.54 -1.10 10.75
C ASP A 28 -6.46 -0.40 11.59
N ARG A 29 -5.19 -0.79 11.48
CA ARG A 29 -4.09 -0.33 12.34
C ARG A 29 -2.85 0.14 11.59
N VAL A 30 -2.84 0.00 10.26
CA VAL A 30 -1.70 0.39 9.44
C VAL A 30 -1.78 1.86 9.06
N VAL A 31 -0.64 2.54 9.17
CA VAL A 31 -0.41 3.86 8.58
C VAL A 31 0.43 3.64 7.34
N VAL A 32 0.02 4.24 6.22
CA VAL A 32 0.77 4.18 4.97
C VAL A 32 1.32 5.55 4.66
N ASP A 33 2.64 5.61 4.56
CA ASP A 33 3.37 6.70 3.91
C ASP A 33 3.54 6.31 2.44
N TYR A 34 3.00 7.13 1.55
CA TYR A 34 3.11 6.98 0.11
C TYR A 34 3.95 8.14 -0.44
N ASN A 35 5.23 7.87 -0.68
CA ASN A 35 6.20 8.85 -1.21
C ASN A 35 6.35 10.13 -0.37
N GLY A 36 6.22 10.04 0.95
CA GLY A 36 6.32 11.14 1.91
C GLY A 36 4.96 11.66 2.41
N ASP A 37 3.86 11.22 1.80
CA ASP A 37 2.51 11.63 2.17
C ASP A 37 1.78 10.54 2.96
N ILE A 38 1.27 10.89 4.14
CA ILE A 38 0.40 9.98 4.91
C ILE A 38 -0.98 9.96 4.26
N VAL A 39 -1.37 8.82 3.71
CA VAL A 39 -2.64 8.66 2.98
C VAL A 39 -3.75 8.13 3.88
N LYS A 40 -4.98 8.59 3.63
CA LYS A 40 -6.17 8.12 4.37
C LYS A 40 -6.61 6.75 3.85
N LYS A 41 -7.14 5.92 4.75
CA LYS A 41 -7.70 4.60 4.40
C LYS A 41 -8.73 4.63 3.26
N SER A 42 -9.53 5.70 3.17
CA SER A 42 -10.52 5.89 2.09
C SER A 42 -9.92 6.00 0.69
N ASP A 43 -8.61 6.22 0.59
CA ASP A 43 -7.91 6.40 -0.69
C ASP A 43 -7.09 5.16 -1.08
N PHE A 44 -7.04 4.12 -0.24
CA PHE A 44 -6.23 2.92 -0.52
C PHE A 44 -6.67 2.19 -1.81
N GLU A 45 -7.94 2.22 -2.17
CA GLU A 45 -8.44 1.61 -3.42
C GLU A 45 -8.07 2.40 -4.68
N LYS A 46 -7.61 3.65 -4.53
CA LYS A 46 -7.33 4.58 -5.64
C LYS A 46 -5.85 4.72 -5.97
N LEU A 47 -4.97 4.11 -5.16
CA LEU A 47 -3.52 4.30 -5.21
C LEU A 47 -2.79 3.05 -5.70
N ILE A 48 -1.90 3.23 -6.69
CA ILE A 48 -0.75 2.38 -7.05
C ILE A 48 0.36 3.28 -7.59
#